data_AF-G5EHG4-F1
#
_entry.id   AF-G5EHG4-F1
#
_cell.length_a   1.000
_cell.length_b   1.000
_cell.length_c   1.000
_cell.angle_alpha   90.00
_cell.angle_beta   90.00
_cell.angle_gamma   90.00
#
_symmetry.space_group_name_H-M   'P 1'
#
loop_
_entity.id
_entity.type
_entity.pdbx_description
1 polymer ?
#
loop_
_entity_poly.entity_id
_entity_poly.type
_entity_poly.pdbx_seq_one_letter_code
_entity_poly.pdbx_strand_id
1 'polypeptide(L)'
;MLLPQITTILGLASLSQAVNLRFYYSNNCSGNNVVCSNIARNTCCNGNGISVFFGLNRAVEGRVYDRGGCNRLRGVRTSVGSTSFCLRQGNDVMTGAQWRPPPSLRLAAVPEQPEACPAGGDKCESWARPDVLGLADGTEYEIGGLEEAHLALAADGSISSAQDLPEEFKSLVVTTTE
;
A
#
# COMPACT_ATOMS: atom_id res chain seq x y z
N MET A 1 13.69 -47.34 29.93
CA MET A 1 12.59 -46.81 29.10
C MET A 1 12.73 -45.29 29.08
N LEU A 2 13.30 -44.74 28.00
CA LEU A 2 13.48 -43.29 27.80
C LEU A 2 12.57 -42.90 26.62
N LEU A 3 11.47 -42.19 26.89
CA LEU A 3 10.68 -41.56 25.83
C LEU A 3 11.38 -40.27 25.39
N PRO A 4 11.68 -40.05 24.10
CA PRO A 4 12.06 -38.74 23.63
C PRO A 4 10.81 -37.85 23.56
N GLN A 5 10.86 -36.74 24.28
CA GLN A 5 9.82 -35.72 24.26
C GLN A 5 9.85 -35.06 22.88
N ILE A 6 8.81 -35.28 22.08
CA ILE A 6 8.61 -34.59 20.80
C ILE A 6 8.15 -33.17 21.13
N THR A 7 9.09 -32.24 21.23
CA THR A 7 8.80 -30.81 21.33
C THR A 7 8.24 -30.34 19.99
N THR A 8 6.91 -30.30 19.87
CA THR A 8 6.23 -29.71 18.71
C THR A 8 6.43 -28.20 18.78
N ILE A 9 7.41 -27.67 18.06
CA ILE A 9 7.55 -26.23 17.84
C ILE A 9 6.41 -25.84 16.89
N LEU A 10 5.30 -25.33 17.42
CA LEU A 10 4.33 -24.55 16.65
C LEU A 10 5.03 -23.25 16.23
N GLY A 11 5.69 -23.29 15.08
CA GLY A 11 6.11 -22.08 14.39
C GLY A 11 4.86 -21.31 13.97
N LEU A 12 4.45 -20.30 14.76
CA LEU A 12 3.56 -19.26 14.27
C LEU A 12 4.33 -18.48 13.20
N ALA A 13 4.32 -18.97 11.97
CA ALA A 13 4.61 -18.14 10.82
C ALA A 13 3.56 -17.04 10.84
N SER A 14 3.96 -15.84 11.29
CA SER A 14 3.21 -14.63 11.03
C SER A 14 3.17 -14.48 9.51
N LEU A 15 2.09 -14.98 8.89
CA LEU A 15 1.74 -14.61 7.54
C LEU A 15 1.59 -13.10 7.61
N SER A 16 2.61 -12.34 7.21
CA SER A 16 2.52 -10.90 7.07
C SER A 16 1.41 -10.68 6.06
N GLN A 17 0.22 -10.34 6.57
CA GLN A 17 -0.94 -10.10 5.74
C GLN A 17 -0.76 -8.72 5.13
N ALA A 18 0.27 -8.52 4.33
CA ALA A 18 0.51 -7.26 3.69
C ALA A 18 -0.17 -7.22 2.32
N VAL A 19 -0.46 -6.02 1.83
CA VAL A 19 -0.89 -5.77 0.46
C VAL A 19 -0.16 -4.53 -0.05
N ASN A 20 -0.07 -4.39 -1.37
CA ASN A 20 0.43 -3.16 -1.98
C ASN A 20 -0.75 -2.30 -2.41
N LEU A 21 -0.71 -1.02 -2.06
CA LEU A 21 -1.73 -0.03 -2.40
C LEU A 21 -1.12 0.95 -3.39
N ARG A 22 -1.66 1.03 -4.60
CA ARG A 22 -1.16 1.93 -5.65
C ARG A 22 -2.16 3.06 -5.90
N PHE A 23 -1.73 4.30 -5.76
CA PHE A 23 -2.53 5.51 -6.00
C PHE A 23 -2.18 6.03 -7.38
N TYR A 24 -3.11 5.91 -8.32
CA TYR A 24 -2.94 6.40 -9.68
C TYR A 24 -3.47 7.82 -9.82
N TYR A 25 -2.76 8.64 -10.59
CA TYR A 25 -3.19 9.98 -10.96
C TYR A 25 -4.30 9.99 -12.02
N SER A 26 -4.61 8.83 -12.60
CA SER A 26 -5.75 8.61 -13.49
C SER A 26 -6.95 8.04 -12.73
N ASN A 27 -8.14 8.05 -13.35
CA ASN A 27 -9.37 7.52 -12.76
C ASN A 27 -9.65 6.04 -13.10
N ASN A 28 -8.71 5.36 -13.75
CA ASN A 28 -8.87 3.99 -14.28
C ASN A 28 -7.75 3.04 -13.82
N CYS A 29 -6.98 3.40 -12.79
CA CYS A 29 -5.83 2.68 -12.28
C CYS A 29 -4.78 2.35 -13.35
N SER A 30 -4.44 3.33 -14.19
CA SER A 30 -3.38 3.21 -15.20
C SER A 30 -2.46 4.43 -15.22
N GLY A 31 -1.26 4.26 -15.77
CA GLY A 31 -0.26 5.32 -15.83
C GLY A 31 0.45 5.57 -14.50
N ASN A 32 0.82 6.82 -14.26
CA ASN A 32 1.67 7.20 -13.14
C ASN A 32 0.96 6.97 -11.80
N ASN A 33 1.71 6.45 -10.84
CA ASN A 33 1.21 6.09 -9.53
C ASN A 33 2.27 6.19 -8.44
N VAL A 34 1.83 6.35 -7.21
CA VAL A 34 2.65 6.11 -6.02
C VAL A 34 2.15 4.89 -5.28
N VAL A 35 3.08 4.13 -4.70
CA VAL A 35 2.79 2.85 -4.07
C VAL A 35 3.22 2.88 -2.63
N CYS A 36 2.32 2.42 -1.78
CA CYS A 36 2.61 1.99 -0.43
C CYS A 36 2.75 0.47 -0.45
N SER A 37 3.96 -0.02 -0.24
CA SER A 37 4.31 -1.43 -0.24
C SER A 37 4.14 -2.05 1.14
N ASN A 38 3.87 -3.35 1.14
CA ASN A 38 3.87 -4.17 2.35
C ASN A 38 2.93 -3.64 3.48
N ILE A 39 1.75 -3.16 3.12
CA ILE A 39 0.82 -2.50 4.04
C ILE A 39 0.03 -3.52 4.86
N ALA A 40 0.24 -3.48 6.18
CA ALA A 40 -0.50 -4.30 7.13
C ALA A 40 -1.98 -3.92 7.21
N ARG A 41 -2.77 -4.81 7.82
CA ARG A 41 -4.22 -4.62 7.99
C ARG A 41 -4.51 -3.34 8.76
N ASN A 42 -5.53 -2.60 8.34
CA ASN A 42 -5.98 -1.35 9.00
C ASN A 42 -4.90 -0.25 9.09
N THR A 43 -3.71 -0.46 8.53
CA THR A 43 -2.67 0.57 8.46
C THR A 43 -3.03 1.57 7.38
N CYS A 44 -3.07 2.86 7.74
CA CYS A 44 -3.33 3.91 6.77
C CYS A 44 -2.13 4.05 5.83
N CYS A 45 -2.33 3.98 4.52
CA CYS A 45 -1.38 4.58 3.58
C CYS A 45 -1.84 5.99 3.24
N ASN A 46 -0.97 6.97 3.47
CA ASN A 46 -1.19 8.38 3.14
C ASN A 46 -0.59 8.67 1.77
N GLY A 47 -1.39 8.46 0.71
CA GLY A 47 -1.02 8.71 -0.68
C GLY A 47 -1.96 9.71 -1.33
N ASN A 48 -1.74 10.05 -2.59
CA ASN A 48 -2.58 10.97 -3.34
C ASN A 48 -2.86 10.38 -4.73
N GLY A 49 -4.13 10.25 -5.10
CA GLY A 49 -4.52 9.73 -6.41
C GLY A 49 -6.02 9.81 -6.68
N ILE A 50 -6.42 9.73 -7.93
CA ILE A 50 -7.83 9.74 -8.38
C ILE A 50 -8.42 8.31 -8.37
N SER A 51 -7.56 7.30 -8.48
CA SER A 51 -7.96 5.91 -8.29
C SER A 51 -6.93 5.15 -7.47
N VAL A 52 -7.40 4.14 -6.73
CA VAL A 52 -6.54 3.30 -5.89
C VAL A 52 -6.70 1.85 -6.32
N PHE A 53 -5.58 1.24 -6.70
CA PHE A 53 -5.50 -0.16 -7.02
C PHE A 53 -5.08 -0.96 -5.79
N PHE A 54 -5.84 -2.00 -5.52
CA PHE A 54 -5.55 -2.96 -4.47
C PHE A 54 -5.01 -4.21 -5.15
N GLY A 55 -3.69 -4.44 -5.04
CA GLY A 55 -3.03 -5.64 -5.53
C GLY A 55 -3.04 -6.72 -4.45
N LEU A 56 -3.68 -7.86 -4.72
CA LEU A 56 -4.00 -8.86 -3.70
C LEU A 56 -3.62 -10.27 -4.14
N ASN A 57 -3.38 -11.12 -3.14
CA ASN A 57 -3.34 -12.56 -3.30
C ASN A 57 -4.53 -13.24 -2.57
N ARG A 58 -5.50 -12.45 -2.10
CA ARG A 58 -6.59 -12.90 -1.23
C ARG A 58 -7.79 -11.97 -1.26
N ALA A 59 -8.91 -12.42 -0.69
CA ALA A 59 -10.09 -11.59 -0.51
C ALA A 59 -9.88 -10.50 0.54
N VAL A 60 -10.11 -9.24 0.17
CA VAL A 60 -10.07 -8.09 1.09
C VAL A 60 -11.23 -7.13 0.83
N GLU A 61 -11.51 -6.30 1.82
CA GLU A 61 -12.28 -5.08 1.72
C GLU A 61 -11.30 -3.89 1.68
N GLY A 62 -11.17 -3.26 0.52
CA GLY A 62 -10.41 -2.03 0.32
C GLY A 62 -11.25 -0.81 0.66
N ARG A 63 -10.62 0.18 1.27
CA ARG A 63 -11.23 1.42 1.75
C ARG A 63 -10.37 2.58 1.29
N VAL A 64 -11.00 3.63 0.80
CA VAL A 64 -10.31 4.86 0.40
C VAL A 64 -10.90 6.06 1.12
N TYR A 65 -10.05 7.05 1.35
CA TYR A 65 -10.32 8.19 2.19
C TYR A 65 -9.93 9.49 1.48
N ASP A 66 -10.49 10.59 1.93
CA ASP A 66 -10.07 11.94 1.56
C ASP A 66 -9.87 12.85 2.79
N ARG A 67 -9.55 14.12 2.54
CA ARG A 67 -9.25 15.16 3.55
C ARG A 67 -7.98 14.89 4.38
N GLY A 68 -6.94 14.42 3.70
CA GLY A 68 -5.63 14.10 4.27
C GLY A 68 -5.62 12.72 4.91
N GLY A 69 -4.71 11.84 4.49
CA GLY A 69 -4.60 10.48 5.03
C GLY A 69 -5.92 9.72 5.04
N CYS A 70 -6.16 8.98 6.12
CA CYS A 70 -7.35 8.15 6.32
C CYS A 70 -8.43 8.81 7.20
N ASN A 71 -8.66 10.12 7.01
CA ASN A 71 -9.57 10.91 7.86
C ASN A 71 -11.06 10.68 7.55
N ARG A 72 -11.49 10.81 6.29
CA ARG A 72 -12.92 10.65 5.91
C ARG A 72 -13.09 9.55 4.88
N LEU A 73 -13.84 8.51 5.24
CA LEU A 73 -14.13 7.39 4.35
C LEU A 73 -14.96 7.87 3.14
N ARG A 74 -14.51 7.52 1.93
CA ARG A 74 -15.20 7.85 0.68
C ARG A 74 -15.75 6.63 -0.03
N GLY A 75 -14.96 5.58 -0.11
CA GLY A 75 -15.34 4.38 -0.85
C GLY A 75 -14.92 3.11 -0.12
N VAL A 76 -15.73 2.07 -0.29
CA VAL A 76 -15.45 0.72 0.19
C VAL A 76 -15.79 -0.26 -0.92
N ARG A 77 -14.91 -1.22 -1.18
CA ARG A 77 -15.16 -2.32 -2.10
C ARG A 77 -14.54 -3.60 -1.57
N THR A 78 -15.30 -4.69 -1.65
CA THR A 78 -14.75 -6.03 -1.41
C THR A 78 -14.29 -6.62 -2.73
N SER A 79 -13.20 -7.39 -2.74
CA SER A 79 -12.67 -7.98 -3.98
C SER A 79 -13.56 -9.06 -4.60
N VAL A 80 -14.47 -9.67 -3.83
CA VAL A 80 -15.43 -10.71 -4.27
C VAL A 80 -14.76 -11.81 -5.11
N GLY A 81 -13.62 -12.33 -4.64
CA GLY A 81 -12.87 -13.39 -5.34
C GLY A 81 -11.90 -12.90 -6.42
N SER A 82 -11.87 -11.61 -6.74
CA SER A 82 -10.80 -11.03 -7.54
C SER A 82 -9.50 -10.91 -6.73
N THR A 83 -8.37 -11.16 -7.41
CA THR A 83 -7.01 -10.96 -6.89
C THR A 83 -6.55 -9.51 -7.01
N SER A 84 -7.32 -8.65 -7.66
CA SER A 84 -7.09 -7.22 -7.60
C SER A 84 -8.35 -6.46 -7.95
N PHE A 85 -8.40 -5.18 -7.60
CA PHE A 85 -9.44 -4.30 -8.10
C PHE A 85 -9.00 -2.83 -8.05
N CYS A 86 -9.52 -2.07 -9.01
CA CYS A 86 -9.46 -0.61 -9.01
C CYS A 86 -10.66 -0.04 -8.24
N LEU A 87 -10.41 0.86 -7.30
CA LEU A 87 -11.41 1.61 -6.58
C LEU A 87 -11.30 3.09 -6.97
N ARG A 88 -12.43 3.69 -7.36
CA ARG A 88 -12.53 5.10 -7.74
C ARG A 88 -13.76 5.72 -7.09
N GLN A 89 -13.74 7.03 -6.86
CA GLN A 89 -14.86 7.81 -6.32
C GLN A 89 -15.13 9.03 -7.22
N GLY A 90 -15.41 8.76 -8.50
CA GLY A 90 -15.51 9.82 -9.51
C GLY A 90 -14.13 10.36 -9.90
N ASN A 91 -13.99 11.68 -9.92
CA ASN A 91 -12.72 12.39 -10.13
C ASN A 91 -12.19 13.01 -8.83
N ASP A 92 -12.74 12.61 -7.68
CA ASP A 92 -12.26 13.09 -6.38
C ASP A 92 -10.88 12.52 -6.08
N VAL A 93 -10.00 13.36 -5.53
CA VAL A 93 -8.69 12.95 -5.06
C VAL A 93 -8.83 12.21 -3.73
N MET A 94 -8.33 10.98 -3.68
CA MET A 94 -8.16 10.22 -2.46
C MET A 94 -6.81 10.53 -1.83
N THR A 95 -6.83 10.81 -0.54
CA THR A 95 -5.65 11.13 0.26
C THR A 95 -5.19 9.98 1.13
N GLY A 96 -5.88 8.83 1.06
CA GLY A 96 -5.44 7.65 1.79
C GLY A 96 -6.24 6.39 1.48
N ALA A 97 -5.66 5.26 1.85
CA ALA A 97 -6.26 3.95 1.65
C ALA A 97 -5.89 2.96 2.74
N GLN A 98 -6.79 2.02 2.98
CA GLN A 98 -6.62 0.92 3.92
C GLN A 98 -7.26 -0.34 3.36
N TRP A 99 -6.85 -1.49 3.88
CA TRP A 99 -7.54 -2.74 3.62
C TRP A 99 -7.83 -3.47 4.93
N ARG A 100 -8.87 -4.30 4.91
CA ARG A 100 -9.21 -5.24 5.97
C ARG A 100 -9.81 -6.52 5.40
N PRO A 101 -9.93 -7.61 6.17
CA PRO A 101 -10.65 -8.78 5.70
C PRO A 101 -12.12 -8.47 5.42
N PRO A 102 -12.72 -9.18 4.44
CA PRO A 102 -14.13 -9.08 4.17
C PRO A 102 -14.94 -9.50 5.41
N PRO A 103 -16.18 -9.00 5.56
CA PRO A 103 -17.04 -9.32 6.71
C PRO A 103 -17.20 -10.82 6.98
N SER A 104 -17.27 -11.64 5.93
CA SER A 104 -17.40 -13.09 6.00
C SER A 104 -16.21 -13.79 6.68
N LEU A 105 -15.02 -13.17 6.67
CA LEU A 105 -13.80 -13.70 7.29
C LEU A 105 -13.49 -13.07 8.65
N ARG A 106 -14.40 -12.25 9.21
CA ARG A 106 -14.23 -11.61 10.53
C ARG A 106 -14.57 -12.52 11.72
N LEU A 107 -15.11 -13.72 11.46
CA LEU A 107 -15.57 -14.67 12.49
C LEU A 107 -14.45 -15.41 13.25
N ALA A 108 -13.21 -15.34 12.79
CA ALA A 108 -12.08 -15.66 13.63
C ALA A 108 -11.62 -14.35 14.29
N ALA A 109 -12.00 -14.15 15.55
CA ALA A 109 -11.41 -13.15 16.43
C ALA A 109 -9.91 -13.47 16.59
N VAL A 110 -9.12 -13.12 15.58
CA VAL A 110 -7.70 -12.92 15.75
C VAL A 110 -7.61 -11.67 16.61
N PRO A 111 -6.96 -11.74 17.80
CA PRO A 111 -6.78 -10.56 18.64
C PRO A 111 -6.22 -9.45 17.75
N GLU A 112 -6.73 -8.23 17.95
CA GLU A 112 -6.25 -7.03 17.28
C GLU A 112 -4.73 -7.10 17.25
N GLN A 113 -4.15 -7.37 16.08
CA GLN A 113 -2.70 -7.43 15.98
C GLN A 113 -2.22 -6.02 16.34
N PRO A 114 -1.27 -5.88 17.29
CA PRO A 114 -0.70 -4.58 17.57
C PRO A 114 -0.18 -4.01 16.25
N GLU A 115 -0.45 -2.73 16.04
CA GLU A 115 -0.15 -1.96 14.83
C GLU A 115 1.23 -2.33 14.27
N ALA A 116 1.27 -3.26 13.31
CA ALA A 116 2.51 -3.65 12.67
C ALA A 116 2.84 -2.56 11.66
N CYS A 117 3.68 -1.63 12.08
CA CYS A 117 4.17 -0.54 11.26
C CYS A 117 4.88 -1.09 10.00
N PRO A 118 4.69 -0.48 8.83
CA PRO A 118 5.41 -0.87 7.63
C PRO A 118 6.92 -0.70 7.86
N ALA A 119 7.73 -1.54 7.20
CA ALA A 119 9.18 -1.48 7.32
C ALA A 119 9.68 -0.10 6.86
N GLY A 120 10.34 0.65 7.76
CA GLY A 120 11.00 1.93 7.43
C GLY A 120 10.50 3.19 8.16
N GLY A 121 9.56 3.12 9.11
CA GLY A 121 9.11 4.26 9.91
C GLY A 121 9.71 4.31 11.32
N ASP A 122 10.49 5.34 11.65
CA ASP A 122 11.17 5.48 12.95
C ASP A 122 10.23 5.75 14.14
N LYS A 123 8.95 6.03 13.89
CA LYS A 123 7.93 6.18 14.94
C LYS A 123 6.60 5.68 14.38
N CYS A 124 5.91 4.83 15.12
CA CYS A 124 4.56 4.37 14.81
C CYS A 124 3.53 5.49 15.03
N GLU A 125 3.68 6.60 14.33
CA GLU A 125 2.66 7.65 14.19
C GLU A 125 1.74 7.25 13.01
N SER A 126 1.10 6.08 13.14
CA SER A 126 -0.09 5.51 12.48
C SER A 126 -0.30 5.53 10.94
N TRP A 127 0.60 6.08 10.13
CA TRP A 127 0.45 6.06 8.65
C TRP A 127 1.73 5.65 7.91
N ALA A 128 1.56 4.76 6.93
CA ALA A 128 2.53 4.45 5.90
C ALA A 128 2.61 5.59 4.89
N ARG A 129 3.83 5.88 4.44
CA ARG A 129 4.08 6.79 3.32
C ARG A 129 4.33 5.97 2.06
N PRO A 130 4.07 6.52 0.86
CA PRO A 130 4.44 5.87 -0.37
C PRO A 130 5.96 5.74 -0.45
N ASP A 131 6.41 4.54 -0.75
CA ASP A 131 7.82 4.14 -0.80
C ASP A 131 8.29 3.86 -2.23
N VAL A 132 7.38 3.74 -3.19
CA VAL A 132 7.70 3.55 -4.62
C VAL A 132 6.91 4.52 -5.49
N LEU A 133 7.57 5.11 -6.49
CA LEU A 133 6.96 5.86 -7.59
C LEU A 133 6.97 5.00 -8.85
N GLY A 134 5.79 4.71 -9.41
CA GLY A 134 5.63 4.01 -10.67
C GLY A 134 5.26 4.97 -11.81
N LEU A 135 5.98 4.87 -12.93
CA LEU A 135 5.69 5.63 -14.14
C LEU A 135 4.83 4.82 -15.13
N ALA A 136 4.22 5.52 -16.09
CA ALA A 136 3.35 4.94 -17.11
C ALA A 136 4.08 4.00 -18.07
N ASP A 137 5.41 4.14 -18.20
CA ASP A 137 6.27 3.25 -18.97
C ASP A 137 6.57 1.92 -18.24
N GLY A 138 6.13 1.79 -16.98
CA GLY A 138 6.35 0.63 -16.13
C GLY A 138 7.60 0.73 -15.24
N THR A 139 8.37 1.82 -15.34
CA THR A 139 9.55 2.04 -14.49
C THR A 139 9.13 2.34 -13.06
N GLU A 140 9.76 1.69 -12.09
CA GLU A 140 9.53 1.92 -10.66
C GLU A 140 10.79 2.49 -9.99
N TYR A 141 10.60 3.45 -9.09
CA TYR A 141 11.66 4.13 -8.35
C TYR A 141 11.39 4.01 -6.86
N GLU A 142 12.38 3.60 -6.07
CA GLU A 142 12.30 3.61 -4.61
C GLU A 142 12.42 5.06 -4.10
N ILE A 143 11.36 5.56 -3.49
CA ILE A 143 11.28 6.93 -2.93
C ILE A 143 11.25 6.93 -1.41
N GLY A 144 11.16 5.78 -0.74
CA GLY A 144 11.00 5.67 0.72
C GLY A 144 12.15 6.26 1.54
N GLY A 145 13.35 6.43 0.95
CA GLY A 145 14.51 7.05 1.60
C GLY A 145 14.70 8.54 1.32
N LEU A 146 13.78 9.17 0.57
CA LEU A 146 13.92 10.57 0.18
C LEU A 146 13.40 11.53 1.25
N GLU A 147 13.96 12.75 1.27
CA GLU A 147 13.46 13.83 2.10
C GLU A 147 12.00 14.18 1.76
N GLU A 148 11.27 14.68 2.76
CA GLU A 148 9.82 14.87 2.71
C GLU A 148 9.35 15.80 1.57
N ALA A 149 10.21 16.72 1.13
CA ALA A 149 9.95 17.59 -0.01
C ALA A 149 9.87 16.83 -1.34
N HIS A 150 10.73 15.81 -1.52
CA HIS A 150 10.78 14.98 -2.73
C HIS A 150 9.64 13.96 -2.76
N LEU A 151 9.21 13.48 -1.60
CA LEU A 151 8.00 12.67 -1.46
C LEU A 151 6.74 13.44 -1.82
N ALA A 152 6.67 14.74 -1.48
CA ALA A 152 5.56 15.61 -1.84
C ALA A 152 5.46 15.83 -3.36
N LEU A 153 6.60 16.01 -4.04
CA LEU A 153 6.69 16.10 -5.51
C LEU A 153 6.28 14.78 -6.20
N ALA A 154 6.72 13.65 -5.68
CA ALA A 154 6.29 12.35 -6.21
C ALA A 154 4.79 12.12 -6.02
N ALA A 155 4.20 12.67 -4.95
CA ALA A 155 2.78 12.55 -4.58
C ALA A 155 1.86 13.59 -5.26
N ASP A 156 2.38 14.65 -5.87
CA ASP A 156 1.54 15.67 -6.53
C ASP A 156 1.16 15.31 -7.99
N GLY A 157 1.84 14.30 -8.56
CA GLY A 157 1.59 13.81 -9.92
C GLY A 157 2.22 14.67 -11.03
N SER A 158 3.05 15.66 -10.70
CA SER A 158 3.78 16.51 -11.66
C SER A 158 4.87 15.75 -12.42
N ILE A 159 5.32 14.61 -11.88
CA ILE A 159 6.31 13.76 -12.52
C ILE A 159 5.59 12.90 -13.58
N SER A 160 5.72 13.30 -14.85
CA SER A 160 5.08 12.63 -15.97
C SER A 160 5.98 11.58 -16.63
N SER A 161 7.30 11.75 -16.53
CA SER A 161 8.33 10.93 -17.18
C SER A 161 9.64 10.88 -16.38
N ALA A 162 10.54 9.95 -16.74
CA ALA A 162 11.90 9.86 -16.22
C ALA A 162 12.75 11.14 -16.41
N GLN A 163 12.31 12.05 -17.28
CA GLN A 163 12.97 13.32 -17.56
C GLN A 163 12.53 14.44 -16.61
N ASP A 164 11.34 14.30 -16.01
CA ASP A 164 10.80 15.22 -15.01
C ASP A 164 11.26 14.88 -13.59
N LEU A 165 11.91 13.71 -13.43
CA LEU A 165 12.53 13.29 -12.19
C LEU A 165 13.77 14.15 -11.93
N PRO A 166 13.82 14.87 -10.79
CA PRO A 166 15.03 15.56 -10.36
C PRO A 166 16.22 14.59 -10.35
N GLU A 167 17.43 15.08 -10.63
CA GLU A 167 18.65 14.24 -10.76
C GLU A 167 18.87 13.31 -9.56
N GLU A 168 18.43 13.70 -8.37
CA GLU A 168 18.50 12.91 -7.14
C GLU A 168 17.66 11.61 -7.14
N PHE A 169 16.68 11.48 -8.04
CA PHE A 169 15.91 10.25 -8.21
C PHE A 169 16.52 9.28 -9.23
N LYS A 170 17.41 9.76 -10.13
CA LYS A 170 18.00 8.92 -11.18
C LYS A 170 18.90 7.81 -10.63
N SER A 171 19.43 7.98 -9.42
CA SER A 171 20.22 6.97 -8.72
C SER A 171 19.40 5.88 -8.01
N LEU A 172 18.06 5.99 -7.97
CA LEU A 172 17.17 5.10 -7.22
C LEU A 172 16.30 4.20 -8.11
N VAL A 173 16.69 4.02 -9.38
CA VAL A 173 16.01 3.14 -10.33
C VAL A 173 16.06 1.70 -9.80
N VAL A 174 14.91 1.13 -9.46
CA VAL A 174 14.79 -0.31 -9.26
C VAL A 174 14.62 -0.91 -10.65
N THR A 175 15.74 -1.23 -11.28
CA THR A 175 15.70 -1.90 -12.58
C THR A 175 15.19 -3.31 -12.31
N THR A 176 13.93 -3.60 -12.63
CA THR A 176 13.43 -4.97 -12.67
C THR A 176 14.12 -5.67 -13.84
N THR A 177 15.31 -6.22 -13.59
CA THR A 177 15.94 -7.21 -14.47
C THR A 177 15.04 -8.45 -14.50
N GLU A 178 14.31 -8.62 -15.61
CA GLU A 178 13.98 -9.96 -16.13
C GLU A 178 15.10 -10.44 -17.05
#